data_AF-A0A2U8FF82-F1
#
_entry.id   AF-A0A2U8FF82-F1
#
_cell.length_a   1.000
_cell.length_b   1.000
_cell.length_c   1.000
_cell.angle_alpha   90.00
_cell.angle_beta   90.00
_cell.angle_gamma   90.00
#
_symmetry.space_group_name_H-M   'P 1'
#
loop_
_entity.id
_entity.type
_entity.pdbx_description
1 polymer ?
#
loop_
_entity_poly.entity_id
_entity_poly.type
_entity_poly.pdbx_seq_one_letter_code
_entity_poly.pdbx_strand_id
1 'polypeptide(L)'
;MMKQNEKTLIGKGFLLDDKKQNNFIEIYQDDDNRPNHTFVFGSTGVGKTRLLEGIMEQDIRKNQSVVIIDPKGDIALFSKMVQIAKECGREKDVMFISSIFPEYSLKINPLNNYFIDEEIIANIVSGVPAQDEFFLKVAQETTTAIVKALNILRRINNNNEPLTFEEIAQRAHYKGIKSLQDELIESVNDDPLLLNDKESIRILNLLEQIL
;
A
#
# COMPACT_ATOMS: atom_id res chain seq x y z
N MET A 1 -5.98 -36.24 10.98
CA MET A 1 -5.22 -35.64 12.09
C MET A 1 -5.96 -34.36 12.45
N MET A 2 -6.57 -34.25 13.63
CA MET A 2 -7.22 -33.00 14.05
C MET A 2 -6.13 -31.92 14.12
N LYS A 3 -6.27 -30.81 13.38
CA LYS A 3 -5.43 -29.63 13.59
C LYS A 3 -5.61 -29.24 15.05
N GLN A 4 -4.55 -29.31 15.85
CA GLN A 4 -4.55 -28.58 17.12
C GLN A 4 -4.81 -27.12 16.79
N ASN A 5 -5.76 -26.48 17.47
CA ASN A 5 -5.97 -25.05 17.34
C ASN A 5 -4.68 -24.36 17.80
N GLU A 6 -3.95 -23.80 16.83
CA GLU A 6 -2.75 -23.03 17.11
C GLU A 6 -3.12 -21.77 17.88
N LYS A 7 -2.21 -21.34 18.77
CA LYS A 7 -2.42 -20.19 19.64
C LYS A 7 -1.17 -19.32 19.64
N THR A 8 -1.36 -18.02 19.80
CA THR A 8 -0.30 -17.05 19.98
C THR A 8 -0.32 -16.54 21.41
N LEU A 9 0.80 -16.72 22.12
CA LEU A 9 1.00 -16.18 23.46
C LEU A 9 1.06 -14.65 23.38
N ILE A 10 0.15 -13.99 24.09
CA ILE A 10 0.10 -12.52 24.20
C ILE A 10 0.92 -12.06 25.41
N GLY A 11 0.92 -12.84 26.49
CA GLY A 11 1.66 -12.53 27.69
C GLY A 11 1.17 -13.32 28.90
N LYS A 12 1.37 -12.74 30.08
CA LYS A 12 0.93 -13.31 31.35
C LYS A 12 0.11 -12.29 32.13
N GLY A 13 -0.90 -12.75 32.86
CA GLY A 13 -1.79 -11.87 33.61
C GLY A 13 -2.75 -12.64 34.51
N PHE A 14 -3.76 -11.93 34.98
CA PHE A 14 -4.83 -12.47 35.80
C PHE A 14 -6.15 -12.40 35.04
N LEU A 15 -7.03 -13.36 35.27
CA LEU A 15 -8.41 -13.26 34.78
C LEU A 15 -9.15 -12.14 35.53
N LEU A 16 -10.15 -11.55 34.87
CA LEU A 16 -10.92 -10.43 35.44
C LEU A 16 -11.68 -10.80 36.72
N ASP A 17 -12.02 -12.08 36.89
CA ASP A 17 -12.67 -12.63 38.07
C ASP A 17 -11.68 -13.01 39.19
N ASP A 18 -10.37 -13.13 38.90
CA ASP A 18 -9.33 -13.34 39.91
C ASP A 18 -8.93 -12.04 40.60
N LYS A 19 -9.86 -11.49 41.39
CA LYS A 19 -9.68 -10.24 42.14
C LYS A 19 -8.54 -10.29 43.16
N LYS A 20 -8.13 -11.49 43.57
CA LYS A 20 -7.04 -11.68 44.55
C LYS A 20 -5.68 -11.86 43.88
N GLN A 21 -5.63 -11.93 42.55
CA GLN A 21 -4.40 -12.13 41.78
C GLN A 21 -3.63 -13.38 42.24
N ASN A 22 -4.36 -14.45 42.56
CA ASN A 22 -3.75 -15.68 43.06
C ASN A 22 -3.22 -16.57 41.92
N ASN A 23 -3.77 -16.42 40.72
CA ASN A 23 -3.51 -17.28 39.57
C ASN A 23 -2.91 -16.45 38.44
N PHE A 24 -1.59 -16.33 38.44
CA PHE A 24 -0.86 -15.73 37.34
C PHE A 24 -0.73 -16.73 36.19
N ILE A 25 -1.45 -16.48 35.09
CA ILE A 25 -1.60 -17.42 33.99
C ILE A 25 -1.04 -16.86 32.69
N GLU A 26 -0.82 -17.75 31.72
CA GLU A 26 -0.52 -17.39 30.33
C GLU A 26 -1.81 -17.02 29.60
N ILE A 27 -1.75 -15.93 28.85
CA ILE A 27 -2.86 -15.39 28.06
C ILE A 27 -2.53 -15.60 26.58
N TYR A 28 -3.44 -16.26 25.89
CA TYR A 28 -3.31 -16.59 24.47
C TYR A 28 -4.41 -15.94 23.65
N GLN A 29 -4.08 -15.60 22.41
CA GLN A 29 -5.04 -15.39 21.34
C GLN A 29 -5.11 -16.67 20.49
N ASP A 30 -6.31 -17.20 20.27
CA ASP A 30 -6.49 -18.31 19.34
C ASP A 30 -6.23 -17.83 17.90
N ASP A 31 -5.44 -18.58 17.13
CA ASP A 31 -5.06 -18.15 15.79
C ASP A 31 -6.25 -18.08 14.83
N ASP A 32 -7.27 -18.91 15.03
CA ASP A 32 -8.54 -18.87 14.28
C ASP A 32 -9.28 -17.53 14.42
N ASN A 33 -9.01 -16.77 15.49
CA ASN A 33 -9.62 -15.44 15.70
C ASN A 33 -8.80 -14.31 15.08
N ARG A 34 -7.57 -14.55 14.62
CA ARG A 34 -6.69 -13.50 14.08
C ARG A 34 -7.16 -12.86 12.78
N PRO A 35 -7.87 -13.55 11.88
CA PRO A 35 -8.49 -12.89 10.72
C PRO A 35 -9.47 -11.77 11.09
N ASN A 36 -10.01 -11.77 12.32
CA ASN A 36 -10.93 -10.72 12.81
C ASN A 36 -10.21 -9.47 13.35
N HIS A 37 -8.89 -9.39 13.17
CA HIS A 37 -8.02 -8.30 13.61
C HIS A 37 -7.90 -8.14 15.14
N THR A 38 -6.80 -7.53 15.58
CA THR A 38 -6.56 -7.21 17.00
C THR A 38 -6.25 -5.73 17.13
N PHE A 39 -6.98 -5.04 17.99
CA PHE A 39 -6.70 -3.65 18.32
C PHE A 39 -5.91 -3.55 19.62
N VAL A 40 -4.74 -2.89 19.58
CA VAL A 40 -3.86 -2.70 20.75
C VAL A 40 -3.69 -1.21 21.01
N PHE A 41 -4.03 -0.77 22.22
CA PHE A 41 -3.90 0.63 22.64
C PHE A 41 -3.04 0.77 23.90
N GLY A 42 -2.46 1.95 24.09
CA GLY A 42 -1.66 2.29 25.27
C GLY A 42 -0.69 3.43 24.99
N SER A 43 -0.16 4.08 26.03
CA SER A 43 0.80 5.18 25.90
C SER A 43 2.20 4.71 25.47
N THR A 44 3.13 5.63 25.18
CA THR A 44 4.53 5.28 24.89
C THR A 44 5.18 4.61 26.10
N GLY A 45 5.98 3.57 25.88
CA GLY A 45 6.70 2.86 26.95
C GLY A 45 5.94 1.72 27.64
N VAL A 46 4.64 1.55 27.38
CA VAL A 46 3.83 0.49 28.03
C VAL A 46 4.07 -0.93 27.50
N GLY A 47 4.96 -1.09 26.51
CA GLY A 47 5.32 -2.41 25.97
C GLY A 47 4.65 -2.80 24.65
N LYS A 48 3.99 -1.89 23.93
CA LYS A 48 3.39 -2.18 22.60
C LYS A 48 4.38 -2.83 21.62
N THR A 49 5.61 -2.28 21.54
CA THR A 49 6.67 -2.85 20.67
C THR A 49 7.06 -4.26 21.12
N ARG A 50 7.11 -4.53 22.44
CA ARG A 50 7.42 -5.87 22.96
C ARG A 50 6.32 -6.88 22.66
N LEU A 51 5.05 -6.45 22.73
CA LEU A 51 3.93 -7.29 22.29
C LEU A 51 4.04 -7.61 20.80
N LEU A 52 4.31 -6.61 19.96
CA LEU A 52 4.51 -6.79 18.52
C LEU A 52 5.66 -7.77 18.23
N GLU A 53 6.81 -7.61 18.88
CA GLU A 53 7.96 -8.53 18.75
C GLU A 53 7.59 -9.97 19.10
N GLY A 54 6.86 -10.17 20.20
CA GLY A 54 6.44 -11.49 20.66
C GLY A 54 5.47 -12.17 19.69
N ILE A 55 4.53 -11.43 19.12
CA ILE A 55 3.61 -11.92 18.09
C ILE A 55 4.38 -12.24 16.80
N MET A 56 5.20 -11.30 16.33
CA MET A 56 6.02 -11.45 15.13
C MET A 56 6.93 -12.69 15.20
N GLU A 57 7.61 -12.90 16.33
CA GLU A 57 8.48 -14.06 16.51
C GLU A 57 7.70 -15.38 16.39
N GLN A 58 6.53 -15.47 17.02
CA GLN A 58 5.68 -16.65 16.94
C GLN A 58 5.18 -16.90 15.51
N ASP A 59 4.82 -15.84 14.79
CA ASP A 59 4.30 -15.93 13.42
C ASP A 59 5.36 -16.42 12.43
N ILE A 60 6.55 -15.82 12.47
CA ILE A 60 7.64 -16.23 11.58
C ILE A 60 8.00 -17.71 11.85
N ARG A 61 8.01 -18.14 13.12
CA ARG A 61 8.26 -19.54 13.50
C ARG A 61 7.16 -20.50 13.06
N LYS A 62 5.90 -20.03 12.94
CA LYS A 62 4.77 -20.76 12.34
C LYS A 62 4.78 -20.71 10.80
N ASN A 63 5.89 -20.28 10.19
CA ASN A 63 6.03 -20.11 8.75
C ASN A 63 4.99 -19.14 8.14
N GLN A 64 4.51 -18.17 8.92
CA GLN A 64 3.64 -17.10 8.44
C GLN A 64 4.49 -15.95 7.89
N SER A 65 3.91 -15.18 6.97
CA SER A 65 4.51 -13.93 6.51
C SER A 65 4.00 -12.77 7.37
N VAL A 66 4.90 -11.87 7.74
CA VAL A 66 4.59 -10.71 8.58
C VAL A 66 5.00 -9.43 7.85
N VAL A 67 4.15 -8.42 7.92
CA VAL A 67 4.46 -7.07 7.44
C VAL A 67 4.39 -6.13 8.64
N ILE A 68 5.47 -5.38 8.88
CA ILE A 68 5.56 -4.41 9.96
C ILE A 68 5.71 -3.02 9.36
N ILE A 69 4.79 -2.14 9.73
CA ILE A 69 4.85 -0.71 9.41
C ILE A 69 5.23 0.02 10.69
N ASP A 70 6.49 0.46 10.78
CA ASP A 70 6.98 1.21 11.93
C ASP A 70 7.38 2.64 11.52
N PRO A 71 6.58 3.66 11.86
CA PRO A 71 6.89 5.04 11.54
C PRO A 71 8.08 5.60 12.32
N LYS A 72 8.55 4.90 13.37
CA LYS A 72 9.67 5.34 14.22
C LYS A 72 11.04 4.89 13.71
N GLY A 73 11.09 3.87 12.84
CA GLY A 73 12.34 3.32 12.35
C GLY A 73 13.17 2.63 13.45
N ASP A 74 12.52 1.84 14.32
CA ASP A 74 13.16 1.11 15.41
C ASP A 74 14.10 0.01 14.87
N ILE A 75 15.40 0.30 14.93
CA ILE A 75 16.47 -0.60 14.49
C ILE A 75 16.47 -1.90 15.28
N ALA A 76 16.06 -1.89 16.56
CA ALA A 76 16.04 -3.09 17.39
C ALA A 76 14.92 -4.04 16.93
N LEU A 77 13.75 -3.50 16.59
CA LEU A 77 12.64 -4.27 16.01
C LEU A 77 13.06 -4.92 14.68
N PHE A 78 13.69 -4.16 13.78
CA PHE A 78 14.18 -4.68 12.52
C PHE A 78 15.27 -5.75 12.72
N SER A 79 16.23 -5.51 13.61
CA SER A 79 17.29 -6.47 13.92
C SER A 79 16.74 -7.79 14.46
N LYS A 80 15.72 -7.72 15.32
CA LYS A 80 15.02 -8.90 15.83
C LYS A 80 14.29 -9.64 14.71
N MET A 81 13.61 -8.95 13.79
CA MET A 81 12.99 -9.57 12.62
C MET A 81 14.00 -10.35 11.78
N VAL A 82 15.12 -9.72 11.42
CA VAL A 82 16.20 -10.36 10.63
C VAL A 82 16.78 -11.56 11.36
N GLN A 83 17.01 -11.45 12.67
CA GLN A 83 17.49 -12.55 13.49
C GLN A 83 16.52 -13.74 13.42
N ILE A 84 15.23 -13.53 13.68
CA ILE A 84 14.24 -14.62 13.69
C ILE A 84 14.07 -15.22 12.29
N ALA A 85 14.07 -14.41 11.24
CA ALA A 85 14.02 -14.90 9.86
C ALA A 85 15.21 -15.83 9.58
N LYS A 86 16.43 -15.44 9.97
CA LYS A 86 17.63 -16.27 9.82
C LYS A 86 17.57 -17.56 10.65
N GLU A 87 17.10 -17.50 11.88
CA GLU A 87 16.92 -18.69 12.73
C GLU A 87 15.92 -19.69 12.12
N CYS A 88 14.95 -19.20 11.34
CA CYS A 88 13.96 -20.01 10.63
C CYS A 88 14.40 -20.41 9.20
N GLY A 89 15.61 -20.04 8.76
CA GLY A 89 16.10 -20.31 7.39
C GLY A 89 15.39 -19.50 6.30
N ARG A 90 14.82 -18.34 6.66
CA ARG A 90 14.04 -17.43 5.80
C ARG A 90 14.72 -16.08 5.61
N GLU A 91 16.04 -15.99 5.81
CA GLU A 91 16.79 -14.74 5.65
C GLU A 91 16.66 -14.14 4.25
N LYS A 92 16.43 -14.98 3.22
CA LYS A 92 16.24 -14.55 1.83
C LYS A 92 14.85 -13.97 1.55
N ASP A 93 13.89 -14.17 2.46
CA ASP A 93 12.53 -13.65 2.35
C ASP A 93 12.40 -12.23 2.94
N VAL A 94 13.45 -11.74 3.62
CA VAL A 94 13.41 -10.44 4.29
C VAL A 94 13.37 -9.32 3.27
N MET A 95 12.29 -8.54 3.29
CA MET A 95 12.09 -7.35 2.47
C MET A 95 12.14 -6.10 3.35
N PHE A 96 12.86 -5.08 2.90
CA PHE A 96 13.03 -3.83 3.64
C PHE A 96 12.69 -2.63 2.76
N ILE A 97 11.79 -1.76 3.23
CA ILE A 97 11.44 -0.50 2.57
C ILE A 97 11.63 0.62 3.59
N SER A 98 12.49 1.60 3.26
CA SER A 98 12.79 2.73 4.13
C SER A 98 13.20 3.97 3.34
N SER A 99 12.62 5.11 3.70
CA SER A 99 13.05 6.43 3.20
C SER A 99 14.32 6.94 3.90
N ILE A 100 14.66 6.39 5.06
CA ILE A 100 15.84 6.80 5.86
C ILE A 100 17.12 6.17 5.30
N PHE A 101 17.01 4.96 4.73
CA PHE A 101 18.14 4.21 4.17
C PHE A 101 17.88 3.79 2.71
N PRO A 102 17.81 4.74 1.76
CA PRO A 102 17.46 4.44 0.37
C PRO A 102 18.40 3.45 -0.32
N GLU A 103 19.67 3.38 0.08
CA GLU A 103 20.68 2.48 -0.46
C GLU A 103 20.43 1.01 -0.12
N TYR A 104 19.68 0.74 0.95
CA TYR A 104 19.31 -0.61 1.39
C TYR A 104 17.82 -0.91 1.18
N SER A 105 17.02 0.10 0.85
CA SER A 105 15.59 -0.03 0.62
C SER A 105 15.29 -0.69 -0.71
N LEU A 106 14.28 -1.56 -0.72
CA LEU A 106 13.60 -1.93 -1.95
C LEU A 106 12.94 -0.70 -2.58
N LYS A 107 12.85 -0.72 -3.90
CA LYS A 107 12.11 0.27 -4.69
C LYS A 107 10.71 -0.28 -4.95
N ILE A 108 9.71 0.55 -4.71
CA ILE A 108 8.31 0.21 -4.99
C ILE A 108 7.72 1.27 -5.92
N ASN A 109 6.87 0.84 -6.84
CA ASN A 109 5.98 1.71 -7.57
C ASN A 109 4.53 1.29 -7.23
N PRO A 110 3.83 2.02 -6.35
CA PRO A 110 2.43 1.76 -6.01
C PRO A 110 1.45 1.90 -7.18
N LEU A 111 1.90 2.48 -8.30
CA LEU A 111 1.10 2.61 -9.53
C LEU A 111 1.33 1.43 -10.49
N ASN A 112 2.15 0.45 -10.09
CA ASN A 112 2.39 -0.77 -10.85
C ASN A 112 1.56 -1.94 -10.28
N ASN A 113 1.30 -2.96 -11.11
CA ASN A 113 0.52 -4.16 -10.77
C ASN A 113 -0.91 -3.86 -10.26
N TYR A 114 -1.71 -3.24 -11.12
CA TYR A 114 -3.12 -2.93 -10.88
C TYR A 114 -4.03 -3.79 -11.77
N PHE A 115 -5.28 -4.02 -11.37
CA PHE A 115 -6.27 -4.68 -12.22
C PHE A 115 -7.06 -3.68 -13.06
N ILE A 116 -7.33 -2.49 -12.51
CA ILE A 116 -8.11 -1.44 -13.15
C ILE A 116 -7.44 -0.06 -12.93
N ASP A 117 -7.57 0.85 -13.90
CA ASP A 117 -6.96 2.19 -13.83
C ASP A 117 -7.40 2.96 -12.57
N GLU A 118 -8.62 2.67 -12.09
CA GLU A 118 -9.19 3.30 -10.91
C GLU A 118 -8.38 3.04 -9.63
N GLU A 119 -7.57 1.96 -9.57
CA GLU A 119 -6.63 1.73 -8.46
C GLU A 119 -5.46 2.73 -8.48
N ILE A 120 -4.90 3.03 -9.67
CA ILE A 120 -3.87 4.07 -9.84
C ILE A 120 -4.44 5.42 -9.40
N ILE A 121 -5.64 5.74 -9.91
CA ILE A 121 -6.32 7.01 -9.61
C ILE A 121 -6.56 7.14 -8.11
N ALA A 122 -7.09 6.11 -7.46
CA ALA A 122 -7.33 6.10 -6.01
C ALA A 122 -6.04 6.30 -5.20
N ASN A 123 -4.95 5.63 -5.58
CA ASN A 123 -3.65 5.77 -4.91
C ASN A 123 -3.14 7.21 -4.97
N ILE A 124 -3.26 7.89 -6.12
CA ILE A 124 -2.85 9.29 -6.28
C ILE A 124 -3.76 10.23 -5.47
N VAL A 125 -5.08 10.06 -5.61
CA VAL A 125 -6.07 10.91 -4.94
C VAL A 125 -5.98 10.79 -3.42
N SER A 126 -5.61 9.62 -2.89
CA SER A 126 -5.43 9.43 -1.44
C SER A 126 -4.32 10.32 -0.84
N GLY A 127 -3.40 10.82 -1.67
CA GLY A 127 -2.34 11.75 -1.26
C GLY A 127 -2.76 13.23 -1.26
N VAL A 128 -3.97 13.56 -1.72
CA VAL A 128 -4.44 14.95 -1.83
C VAL A 128 -4.89 15.46 -0.46
N PRO A 129 -4.28 16.52 0.09
CA PRO A 129 -4.58 17.02 1.43
C PRO A 129 -5.84 17.92 1.45
N ALA A 130 -6.91 17.50 0.76
CA ALA A 130 -8.16 18.23 0.69
C ALA A 130 -9.21 17.60 1.60
N GLN A 131 -9.85 18.41 2.44
CA GLN A 131 -11.03 17.99 3.23
C GLN A 131 -12.34 18.37 2.54
N ASP A 132 -12.29 19.28 1.58
CA ASP A 132 -13.45 19.73 0.83
C ASP A 132 -13.75 18.77 -0.33
N GLU A 133 -15.01 18.34 -0.42
CA GLU A 133 -15.51 17.41 -1.44
C GLU A 133 -15.31 17.97 -2.87
N PHE A 134 -15.42 19.29 -3.05
CA PHE A 134 -15.17 19.93 -4.35
C PHE A 134 -13.73 19.72 -4.81
N PHE A 135 -12.74 19.97 -3.94
CA PHE A 135 -11.33 19.81 -4.30
C PHE A 135 -10.96 18.34 -4.51
N LEU A 136 -11.55 17.42 -3.75
CA LEU A 136 -11.39 15.99 -3.97
C LEU A 136 -11.94 15.55 -5.33
N LYS A 137 -13.11 16.07 -5.72
CA LYS A 137 -13.71 15.79 -7.03
C LYS A 137 -12.87 16.34 -8.18
N VAL A 138 -12.38 17.58 -8.07
CA VAL A 138 -11.48 18.18 -9.07
C VAL A 138 -10.20 17.33 -9.20
N ALA A 139 -9.62 16.90 -8.08
CA ALA A 139 -8.45 16.02 -8.10
C ALA A 139 -8.77 14.66 -8.77
N GLN A 140 -9.89 14.03 -8.44
CA GLN A 140 -10.33 12.78 -9.08
C GLN A 140 -10.51 12.94 -10.59
N GLU A 141 -11.22 13.97 -11.05
CA GLU A 141 -11.47 14.21 -12.48
C GLU A 141 -10.14 14.48 -13.22
N THR A 142 -9.29 15.34 -12.65
CA THR A 142 -7.98 15.68 -13.22
C THR A 142 -7.06 14.47 -13.31
N THR A 143 -6.91 13.70 -12.22
CA THR A 143 -6.10 12.49 -12.19
C THR A 143 -6.65 11.43 -13.16
N THR A 144 -7.97 11.29 -13.25
CA THR A 144 -8.61 10.35 -14.20
C THR A 144 -8.25 10.70 -15.63
N ALA A 145 -8.36 11.98 -16.00
CA ALA A 145 -8.03 12.44 -17.35
C ALA A 145 -6.56 12.15 -17.70
N ILE A 146 -5.66 12.49 -16.78
CA ILE A 146 -4.21 12.30 -16.98
C ILE A 146 -3.85 10.82 -17.09
N VAL A 147 -4.26 10.00 -16.11
CA VAL A 147 -3.91 8.56 -16.06
C VAL A 147 -4.45 7.84 -17.28
N LYS A 148 -5.72 8.04 -17.65
CA LYS A 148 -6.33 7.34 -18.79
C LYS A 148 -5.73 7.81 -20.11
N ALA A 149 -5.46 9.11 -20.28
CA ALA A 149 -4.78 9.60 -21.48
C ALA A 149 -3.37 9.01 -21.64
N LEU A 150 -2.59 8.96 -20.55
CA LEU A 150 -1.25 8.34 -20.57
C LEU A 150 -1.31 6.84 -20.87
N ASN A 151 -2.28 6.11 -20.30
CA ASN A 151 -2.47 4.68 -20.59
C ASN A 151 -2.88 4.44 -22.05
N ILE A 152 -3.72 5.31 -22.63
CA ILE A 152 -4.04 5.24 -24.07
C ILE A 152 -2.77 5.48 -24.91
N LEU A 153 -2.01 6.53 -24.63
CA LEU A 153 -0.74 6.81 -25.33
C LEU A 153 0.26 5.66 -25.19
N ARG A 154 0.32 5.00 -24.04
CA ARG A 154 1.15 3.81 -23.84
C ARG A 154 0.71 2.64 -24.70
N ARG A 155 -0.60 2.38 -24.80
CA ARG A 155 -1.16 1.34 -25.68
C ARG A 155 -0.82 1.62 -27.15
N ILE A 156 -0.97 2.85 -27.61
CA ILE A 156 -0.64 3.27 -28.98
C ILE A 156 0.84 3.05 -29.28
N ASN A 157 1.71 3.45 -28.36
CA ASN A 157 3.16 3.40 -28.53
C ASN A 157 3.77 2.04 -28.17
N ASN A 158 2.96 1.01 -27.87
CA ASN A 158 3.41 -0.31 -27.37
C ASN A 158 4.38 -0.20 -26.16
N ASN A 159 4.13 0.77 -25.28
CA ASN A 159 4.95 1.02 -24.10
C ASN A 159 4.35 0.33 -22.87
N ASN A 160 5.04 -0.70 -22.38
CA ASN A 160 4.62 -1.51 -21.23
C ASN A 160 5.25 -1.06 -19.90
N GLU A 161 6.01 0.04 -19.88
CA GLU A 161 6.51 0.57 -18.61
C GLU A 161 5.32 1.00 -17.72
N PRO A 162 5.44 0.91 -16.38
CA PRO A 162 4.40 1.42 -15.50
C PRO A 162 4.41 2.95 -15.46
N LEU A 163 3.24 3.55 -15.21
CA LEU A 163 3.15 4.97 -14.89
C LEU A 163 3.91 5.29 -13.61
N THR A 164 4.46 6.50 -13.52
CA THR A 164 5.16 6.99 -12.33
C THR A 164 4.49 8.23 -11.77
N PHE A 165 4.64 8.47 -10.46
CA PHE A 165 4.15 9.71 -9.85
C PHE A 165 4.74 10.95 -10.52
N GLU A 166 6.01 10.90 -10.91
CA GLU A 166 6.70 12.00 -11.58
C GLU A 166 6.06 12.32 -12.93
N GLU A 167 5.79 11.31 -13.75
CA GLU A 167 5.14 11.47 -15.06
C GLU A 167 3.77 12.14 -14.92
N ILE A 168 2.97 11.70 -13.95
CA ILE A 168 1.63 12.26 -13.70
C ILE A 168 1.75 13.69 -13.14
N ALA A 169 2.67 13.94 -12.21
CA ALA A 169 2.90 15.26 -11.63
C ALA A 169 3.34 16.29 -12.70
N GLN A 170 4.17 15.87 -13.65
CA GLN A 170 4.56 16.68 -14.80
C GLN A 170 3.39 17.04 -15.72
N ARG A 171 2.27 16.31 -15.67
CA ARG A 171 1.05 16.65 -16.42
C ARG A 171 0.02 17.41 -15.60
N ALA A 172 0.10 17.41 -14.27
CA ALA A 172 -0.89 17.97 -13.34
C ALA A 172 -0.86 19.51 -13.23
N HIS A 173 -0.77 20.22 -14.37
CA HIS A 173 -0.85 21.66 -14.47
C HIS A 173 -1.35 22.06 -15.87
N TYR A 174 -1.88 23.27 -16.06
CA TYR A 174 -2.52 23.70 -17.31
C TYR A 174 -1.73 23.34 -18.60
N LYS A 175 -0.45 23.72 -18.67
CA LYS A 175 0.40 23.42 -19.84
C LYS A 175 0.60 21.92 -20.05
N GLY A 176 0.76 21.15 -18.97
CA GLY A 176 0.94 19.71 -19.01
C GLY A 176 -0.31 18.96 -19.46
N ILE A 177 -1.50 19.40 -19.02
CA ILE A 177 -2.78 18.88 -19.49
C ILE A 177 -2.97 19.22 -20.97
N LYS A 178 -2.65 20.46 -21.36
CA LYS A 178 -2.79 20.91 -22.74
C LYS A 178 -1.89 20.13 -23.69
N SER A 179 -0.62 19.93 -23.34
CA SER A 179 0.29 19.12 -24.16
C SER A 179 -0.16 17.66 -24.22
N LEU A 180 -0.68 17.10 -23.12
CA LEU A 180 -1.23 15.74 -23.11
C LEU A 180 -2.45 15.59 -24.02
N GLN A 181 -3.31 16.60 -24.06
CA GLN A 181 -4.44 16.66 -24.99
C GLN A 181 -3.95 16.70 -26.44
N ASP A 182 -3.00 17.58 -26.76
CA ASP A 182 -2.47 17.72 -28.12
C ASP A 182 -1.79 16.42 -28.60
N GLU A 183 -0.98 15.78 -27.74
CA GLU A 183 -0.34 14.47 -27.99
C GLU A 183 -1.37 13.35 -28.25
N LEU A 184 -2.46 13.32 -27.48
CA LEU A 184 -3.52 12.33 -27.65
C LEU A 184 -4.29 12.54 -28.95
N ILE A 185 -4.58 13.79 -29.32
CA ILE A 185 -5.26 14.12 -30.59
C ILE A 185 -4.39 13.68 -31.77
N GLU A 186 -3.10 14.00 -31.77
CA GLU A 186 -2.17 13.60 -32.83
C GLU A 186 -2.14 12.07 -32.97
N SER A 187 -1.97 11.37 -31.85
CA SER A 187 -1.89 9.90 -31.82
C SER A 187 -3.18 9.20 -32.27
N VAL A 188 -4.35 9.75 -31.90
CA VAL A 188 -5.66 9.19 -32.29
C VAL A 188 -5.94 9.43 -33.78
N ASN A 189 -5.51 10.57 -34.34
CA ASN A 189 -5.68 10.85 -35.76
C ASN A 189 -4.82 9.95 -36.65
N ASP A 190 -3.66 9.53 -36.15
CA ASP A 190 -2.73 8.65 -36.87
C ASP A 190 -3.15 7.16 -36.85
N ASP A 191 -4.09 6.78 -35.98
CA ASP A 191 -4.64 5.42 -35.90
C ASP A 191 -6.14 5.37 -36.23
N PRO A 192 -6.54 4.92 -37.44
CA PRO A 192 -7.93 4.80 -37.85
C PRO A 192 -8.81 3.91 -36.96
N LEU A 193 -8.22 2.99 -36.19
CA LEU A 193 -8.96 2.13 -35.25
C LEU A 193 -9.37 2.88 -33.98
N LEU A 194 -8.65 3.94 -33.63
CA LEU A 194 -8.89 4.74 -32.42
C LEU A 194 -9.76 5.97 -32.66
N LEU A 195 -9.88 6.42 -33.90
CA LEU A 195 -10.74 7.54 -34.29
C LEU A 195 -12.21 7.40 -33.84
N ASN A 196 -12.69 6.17 -33.69
CA ASN A 196 -14.05 5.87 -33.21
C ASN A 196 -14.06 5.16 -31.85
N ASP A 197 -12.91 5.09 -31.18
CA ASP A 197 -12.82 4.49 -29.86
C ASP A 197 -13.55 5.36 -28.83
N LYS A 198 -14.58 4.79 -28.21
CA LYS A 198 -15.43 5.50 -27.24
C LYS A 198 -14.65 5.96 -26.02
N GLU A 199 -13.62 5.22 -25.63
CA GLU A 199 -12.78 5.60 -24.50
C GLU A 199 -11.96 6.85 -24.85
N SER A 200 -11.24 6.83 -25.97
CA SER A 200 -10.44 7.95 -26.47
C SER A 200 -11.25 9.25 -26.61
N ILE A 201 -12.44 9.19 -27.22
CA ILE A 201 -13.34 10.36 -27.33
C ILE A 201 -13.77 10.87 -25.95
N ARG A 202 -14.13 9.97 -25.03
CA ARG A 202 -14.52 10.34 -23.67
C ARG A 202 -13.37 11.04 -22.92
N ILE A 203 -12.15 10.55 -23.07
CA ILE A 203 -10.97 11.14 -22.42
C ILE A 203 -10.61 12.49 -23.03
N LEU A 204 -10.71 12.67 -24.34
CA LEU A 204 -10.51 13.97 -24.99
C LEU A 204 -11.51 15.03 -24.50
N ASN A 205 -12.79 14.67 -24.37
CA ASN A 205 -13.81 15.56 -23.80
C ASN A 205 -13.53 15.88 -22.32
N LEU A 206 -13.06 14.89 -21.55
CA LEU A 206 -12.70 15.10 -20.15
C LEU A 206 -11.50 16.06 -20.02
N LEU A 207 -10.48 15.90 -20.87
CA LEU A 207 -9.34 16.82 -20.93
C LEU A 207 -9.76 18.25 -21.29
N GLU A 208 -10.72 18.40 -22.22
CA GLU A 208 -11.27 19.72 -22.56
C GLU A 208 -12.05 20.35 -21.40
N GLN A 209 -12.79 19.55 -20.62
CA GLN A 209 -13.56 20.04 -19.47
C GLN A 209 -12.69 20.55 -18.32
N ILE A 210 -11.51 19.96 -18.12
CA ILE A 210 -10.62 20.31 -17.00
C ILE A 210 -9.57 21.39 -17.35
N LEU A 211 -9.49 21.79 -18.62
CA LEU A 211 -8.63 22.88 -19.12
C LEU A 211 -9.29 24.25 -18.92
#